data_AF-A0A957TID0-F1
#
_entry.id   AF-A0A957TID0-F1
#
_cell.length_a   1.000
_cell.length_b   1.000
_cell.length_c   1.000
_cell.angle_alpha   90.00
_cell.angle_beta   90.00
_cell.angle_gamma   90.00
#
_symmetry.space_group_name_H-M   'P 1'
#
loop_
_entity.id
_entity.type
_entity.pdbx_description
1 polymer ?
#
loop_
_entity_poly.entity_id
_entity_poly.type
_entity_poly.pdbx_seq_one_letter_code
_entity_poly.pdbx_strand_id
1 'polypeptide(L)'
;GGNMMLYESDDDIVVVDCGINFPRSDELGVDQVIPDASYLRQPQKRAKLRAYVITHGHEDHLGALPRIWPELPAPVYATRFTQELLKQKMSAALSGQLRALEDGVAVQIGGFSILPIPVCHSIPGAVALALHTSVGTVVHTGDFKFEDNPLDGRRTDEETLRRLGDQGVTALFSDSTNSEKIGHTGSERQVAATLHEWISSASQRVLVTTFASNVHRLQSIIDVAARCDRQVIITGRSVEQFIALACHSGAMTYPAGIVVDSEHFASLPPNKVLVIASGCQGEPRSGLGRIARGRHRDVALGEGDRVVWSARRIPGNERAIGALYDQFLRQGVELIDERVAQVHTSGHAYNDEQRRMIELCRPKFFIPVHGEYRHMV
;
A
#
# COMPACT_ATOMS: atom_id res chain seq x y z
N GLY A 1 -0.46 1.30 -10.98
CA GLY A 1 -1.23 2.47 -11.46
C GLY A 1 -2.28 2.07 -12.48
N GLY A 2 -3.57 2.23 -12.17
CA GLY A 2 -4.68 1.89 -13.07
C GLY A 2 -4.88 0.38 -13.27
N ASN A 3 -4.50 -0.44 -12.28
CA ASN A 3 -4.48 -1.89 -12.44
C ASN A 3 -5.91 -2.44 -12.52
N MET A 4 -6.19 -3.15 -13.60
CA MET A 4 -7.44 -3.86 -13.84
C MET A 4 -7.18 -4.95 -14.88
N MET A 5 -7.16 -6.21 -14.45
CA MET A 5 -6.91 -7.36 -15.32
C MET A 5 -8.18 -8.20 -15.46
N LEU A 6 -8.52 -8.58 -16.68
CA LEU A 6 -9.70 -9.42 -16.94
C LEU A 6 -9.24 -10.84 -17.29
N TYR A 7 -9.80 -11.81 -16.58
CA TYR A 7 -9.66 -13.23 -16.89
C TYR A 7 -11.01 -13.74 -17.39
N GLU A 8 -11.07 -14.16 -18.65
CA GLU A 8 -12.27 -14.74 -19.28
C GLU A 8 -12.01 -16.22 -19.59
N SER A 9 -12.87 -17.09 -19.06
CA SER A 9 -12.88 -18.53 -19.33
C SER A 9 -14.32 -18.94 -19.63
N ASP A 10 -14.54 -19.50 -20.82
CA ASP A 10 -15.87 -19.94 -21.28
C ASP A 10 -16.93 -18.81 -21.19
N ASP A 11 -17.88 -18.92 -20.27
CA ASP A 11 -18.97 -17.96 -20.05
C ASP A 11 -18.79 -17.11 -18.79
N ASP A 12 -17.59 -17.10 -18.22
CA ASP A 12 -17.30 -16.42 -16.96
C ASP A 12 -16.13 -15.44 -17.10
N ILE A 13 -16.32 -14.24 -16.55
CA ILE A 13 -15.31 -13.19 -16.46
C ILE A 13 -15.09 -12.84 -15.00
N VAL A 14 -13.83 -12.87 -14.57
CA VAL A 14 -13.39 -12.32 -13.29
C VAL A 14 -12.46 -11.14 -13.55
N VAL A 15 -12.68 -10.05 -12.82
CA VAL A 15 -11.81 -8.87 -12.82
C VAL A 15 -10.89 -8.97 -11.61
N VAL A 16 -9.58 -8.94 -11.83
CA VAL A 16 -8.58 -8.80 -10.76
C VAL A 16 -8.16 -7.34 -10.70
N ASP A 17 -8.41 -6.73 -9.54
CA ASP A 17 -8.19 -5.31 -9.26
C ASP A 17 -9.00 -4.34 -10.15
N CYS A 18 -9.19 -3.12 -9.65
CA CYS A 18 -9.90 -2.03 -10.31
C CYS A 18 -9.42 -0.70 -9.70
N GLY A 19 -8.20 -0.33 -10.06
CA GLY A 19 -7.45 0.79 -9.48
C GLY A 19 -7.54 2.10 -10.25
N ILE A 20 -7.21 3.20 -9.56
CA ILE A 20 -6.96 4.48 -10.24
C ILE A 20 -5.51 4.58 -10.72
N ASN A 21 -5.27 5.44 -11.70
CA ASN A 21 -3.95 5.99 -11.96
C ASN A 21 -3.90 7.45 -11.48
N PHE A 22 -2.74 7.86 -11.00
CA PHE A 22 -2.51 9.26 -10.66
C PHE A 22 -2.29 10.07 -11.95
N PRO A 23 -2.88 11.28 -12.04
CA PRO A 23 -2.74 12.11 -13.23
C PRO A 23 -1.28 12.52 -13.45
N ARG A 24 -0.89 12.61 -14.71
CA ARG A 24 0.42 13.14 -15.13
C ARG A 24 0.46 14.65 -14.97
N SER A 25 1.67 15.21 -14.93
CA SER A 25 1.87 16.65 -14.75
C SER A 25 1.23 17.53 -15.84
N ASP A 26 0.98 16.97 -17.02
CA ASP A 26 0.35 17.62 -18.17
C ASP A 26 -1.18 17.48 -18.20
N GLU A 27 -1.77 16.63 -17.35
CA GLU A 27 -3.22 16.43 -17.25
C GLU A 27 -3.86 17.46 -16.30
N LEU A 28 -3.82 18.74 -16.72
CA LEU A 28 -4.26 19.87 -15.90
C LEU A 28 -5.75 19.76 -15.51
N GLY A 29 -6.02 19.86 -14.21
CA GLY A 29 -7.38 19.84 -13.65
C GLY A 29 -7.99 18.45 -13.49
N VAL A 30 -7.25 17.39 -13.81
CA VAL A 30 -7.67 16.00 -13.57
C VAL A 30 -7.30 15.60 -12.13
N ASP A 31 -8.27 15.07 -11.38
CA ASP A 31 -8.02 14.55 -10.04
C ASP A 31 -7.53 13.09 -10.06
N GLN A 32 -8.12 12.26 -10.93
CA GLN A 32 -7.86 10.81 -11.03
C GLN A 32 -8.14 10.32 -12.45
N VAL A 33 -7.36 9.34 -12.90
CA VAL A 33 -7.60 8.61 -14.16
C VAL A 33 -8.07 7.19 -13.82
N ILE A 34 -9.05 6.66 -14.54
CA ILE A 34 -9.61 5.31 -14.33
C ILE A 34 -9.55 4.47 -15.61
N PRO A 35 -9.51 3.13 -15.51
CA PRO A 35 -9.54 2.25 -16.68
C PRO A 35 -10.83 2.39 -17.51
N ASP A 36 -10.71 2.21 -18.83
CA ASP A 36 -11.87 2.11 -19.70
C ASP A 36 -12.48 0.69 -19.65
N ALA A 37 -13.64 0.59 -19.00
CA ALA A 37 -14.40 -0.66 -18.87
C ALA A 37 -15.34 -0.94 -20.06
N SER A 38 -15.19 -0.28 -21.22
CA SER A 38 -16.08 -0.43 -22.38
C SER A 38 -16.26 -1.87 -22.86
N TYR A 39 -15.22 -2.72 -22.73
CA TYR A 39 -15.34 -4.15 -23.01
C TYR A 39 -16.40 -4.84 -22.14
N LEU A 40 -16.39 -4.58 -20.83
CA LEU A 40 -17.35 -5.17 -19.88
C LEU A 40 -18.75 -4.58 -20.02
N ARG A 41 -18.88 -3.34 -20.53
CA ARG A 41 -20.18 -2.69 -20.76
C ARG A 41 -20.97 -3.31 -21.91
N GLN A 42 -20.33 -4.07 -22.79
CA GLN A 42 -21.03 -4.81 -23.84
C GLN A 42 -22.02 -5.80 -23.21
N PRO A 43 -23.31 -5.84 -23.62
CA PRO A 43 -24.32 -6.67 -22.96
C PRO A 43 -23.93 -8.14 -22.78
N GLN A 44 -23.31 -8.73 -23.80
CA GLN A 44 -22.82 -10.11 -23.79
C GLN A 44 -21.66 -10.36 -22.84
N LYS A 45 -20.83 -9.34 -22.54
CA LYS A 45 -19.71 -9.44 -21.60
C LYS A 45 -20.17 -9.14 -20.18
N ARG A 46 -21.05 -8.15 -20.02
CA ARG A 46 -21.68 -7.83 -18.73
C ARG A 46 -22.39 -9.03 -18.11
N ALA A 47 -23.09 -9.83 -18.93
CA ALA A 47 -23.77 -11.04 -18.47
C ALA A 47 -22.82 -12.14 -17.96
N LYS A 48 -21.55 -12.10 -18.37
CA LYS A 48 -20.50 -13.04 -17.97
C LYS A 48 -19.69 -12.57 -16.75
N LEU A 49 -19.82 -11.31 -16.34
CA LEU A 49 -19.09 -10.78 -15.18
C LEU A 49 -19.55 -11.46 -13.90
N ARG A 50 -18.64 -12.17 -13.23
CA ARG A 50 -18.92 -12.93 -12.01
C ARG A 50 -18.47 -12.25 -10.74
N ALA A 51 -17.32 -11.58 -10.76
CA ALA A 51 -16.77 -10.93 -9.59
C ALA A 51 -15.66 -9.93 -9.92
N TYR A 52 -15.41 -9.04 -8.96
CA TYR A 52 -14.13 -8.38 -8.76
C TYR A 52 -13.37 -9.11 -7.64
N VAL A 53 -12.09 -9.38 -7.82
CA VAL A 53 -11.21 -9.98 -6.82
C VAL A 53 -10.06 -9.00 -6.59
N ILE A 54 -9.96 -8.45 -5.38
CA ILE A 54 -9.02 -7.39 -5.05
C ILE A 54 -7.82 -7.98 -4.31
N THR A 55 -6.63 -7.80 -4.87
CA THR A 55 -5.38 -8.35 -4.34
C THR A 55 -4.96 -7.67 -3.04
N HIS A 56 -5.10 -6.34 -2.96
CA HIS A 56 -4.76 -5.57 -1.77
C HIS A 56 -5.38 -4.17 -1.74
N GLY A 57 -5.19 -3.47 -0.62
CA GLY A 57 -5.88 -2.21 -0.28
C GLY A 57 -5.36 -0.92 -0.92
N HIS A 58 -4.44 -0.95 -1.89
CA HIS A 58 -3.92 0.29 -2.47
C HIS A 58 -4.88 0.93 -3.48
N GLU A 59 -4.81 2.26 -3.58
CA GLU A 59 -5.67 3.05 -4.47
C GLU A 59 -5.52 2.66 -5.95
N ASP A 60 -4.33 2.26 -6.38
CA ASP A 60 -4.11 1.78 -7.73
C ASP A 60 -4.50 0.32 -7.96
N HIS A 61 -5.17 -0.32 -6.99
CA HIS A 61 -5.77 -1.65 -7.10
C HIS A 61 -7.26 -1.68 -6.78
N LEU A 62 -7.81 -0.71 -6.03
CA LEU A 62 -9.25 -0.65 -5.73
C LEU A 62 -9.90 0.72 -5.99
N GLY A 63 -9.09 1.73 -6.30
CA GLY A 63 -9.52 3.12 -6.28
C GLY A 63 -10.57 3.49 -7.31
N ALA A 64 -10.65 2.75 -8.42
CA ALA A 64 -11.61 2.99 -9.50
C ALA A 64 -12.96 2.28 -9.28
N LEU A 65 -13.06 1.34 -8.32
CA LEU A 65 -14.32 0.65 -8.00
C LEU A 65 -15.50 1.60 -7.75
N PRO A 66 -15.38 2.71 -6.99
CA PRO A 66 -16.49 3.63 -6.77
C PRO A 66 -17.08 4.24 -8.05
N ARG A 67 -16.31 4.26 -9.15
CA ARG A 67 -16.76 4.77 -10.45
C ARG A 67 -17.20 3.66 -11.40
N ILE A 68 -16.50 2.52 -11.42
CA ILE A 68 -16.76 1.43 -12.36
C ILE A 68 -17.88 0.49 -11.86
N TRP A 69 -17.88 0.16 -10.56
CA TRP A 69 -18.79 -0.82 -9.98
C TRP A 69 -20.28 -0.46 -10.10
N PRO A 70 -20.72 0.82 -9.95
CA PRO A 70 -22.14 1.17 -10.12
C PRO A 70 -22.72 0.84 -11.50
N GLU A 71 -21.89 0.87 -12.55
CA GLU A 71 -22.30 0.54 -13.92
C GLU A 71 -22.23 -0.96 -14.20
N LEU A 72 -21.33 -1.66 -13.51
CA LEU A 72 -21.00 -3.07 -13.69
C LEU A 72 -21.00 -3.81 -12.34
N PRO A 73 -22.17 -3.90 -11.67
CA PRO A 73 -22.24 -4.48 -10.34
C PRO A 73 -21.99 -5.99 -10.37
N ALA A 74 -21.11 -6.44 -9.49
CA ALA A 74 -20.84 -7.85 -9.22
C ALA A 74 -20.30 -8.02 -7.78
N PRO A 75 -20.33 -9.23 -7.20
CA PRO A 75 -19.67 -9.51 -5.94
C PRO A 75 -18.21 -9.06 -5.93
N VAL A 76 -17.74 -8.55 -4.78
CA VAL A 76 -16.36 -8.09 -4.60
C VAL A 76 -15.71 -8.95 -3.52
N TYR A 77 -14.68 -9.71 -3.91
CA TYR A 77 -13.89 -10.55 -3.02
C TYR A 77 -12.64 -9.80 -2.59
N ALA A 78 -12.40 -9.73 -1.28
CA ALA A 78 -11.25 -9.03 -0.73
C ALA A 78 -10.89 -9.59 0.66
N THR A 79 -9.62 -9.44 1.03
CA THR A 79 -9.13 -9.76 2.37
C THR A 79 -9.72 -8.82 3.41
N ARG A 80 -9.72 -9.22 4.69
CA ARG A 80 -10.38 -8.48 5.79
C ARG A 80 -10.01 -7.00 5.82
N PHE A 81 -8.72 -6.67 5.78
CA PHE A 81 -8.28 -5.28 5.81
C PHE A 81 -8.77 -4.49 4.59
N THR A 82 -8.68 -5.08 3.40
CA THR A 82 -9.17 -4.49 2.15
C THR A 82 -10.69 -4.29 2.17
N GLN A 83 -11.46 -5.20 2.79
CA GLN A 83 -12.90 -5.01 2.97
C GLN A 83 -13.22 -3.79 3.84
N GLU A 84 -12.48 -3.54 4.92
CA GLU A 84 -12.70 -2.37 5.77
C GLU A 84 -12.43 -1.07 5.00
N LEU A 85 -11.39 -1.04 4.17
CA LEU A 85 -11.13 0.07 3.24
C LEU A 85 -12.29 0.29 2.26
N LEU A 86 -12.78 -0.79 1.65
CA LEU A 86 -13.90 -0.74 0.71
C LEU A 86 -15.21 -0.30 1.38
N LYS A 87 -15.51 -0.78 2.58
CA LYS A 87 -16.69 -0.36 3.36
C LYS A 87 -16.64 1.14 3.64
N GLN A 88 -15.48 1.67 4.00
CA GLN A 88 -15.36 3.10 4.22
C GLN A 88 -15.49 3.91 2.93
N LYS A 89 -14.90 3.44 1.83
CA LYS A 89 -14.86 4.15 0.55
C LYS A 89 -16.21 4.11 -0.19
N MET A 90 -16.92 2.99 -0.12
CA MET A 90 -18.14 2.74 -0.91
C MET A 90 -19.41 2.63 -0.05
N SER A 91 -19.29 2.64 1.28
CA SER A 91 -20.41 2.65 2.24
C SER A 91 -21.52 1.64 1.86
N ALA A 92 -22.79 2.07 1.89
CA ALA A 92 -23.96 1.24 1.63
C ALA A 92 -24.00 0.60 0.22
N ALA A 93 -23.23 1.10 -0.76
CA ALA A 93 -23.29 0.62 -2.13
C ALA A 93 -22.84 -0.85 -2.26
N LEU A 94 -21.87 -1.29 -1.45
CA LEU A 94 -21.38 -2.67 -1.46
C LEU A 94 -22.04 -3.58 -0.41
N SER A 95 -23.08 -3.11 0.27
CA SER A 95 -23.77 -3.89 1.28
C SER A 95 -24.31 -5.20 0.68
N GLY A 96 -23.94 -6.35 1.28
CA GLY A 96 -24.30 -7.68 0.79
C GLY A 96 -23.50 -8.20 -0.41
N GLN A 97 -22.61 -7.39 -1.00
CA GLN A 97 -21.79 -7.74 -2.17
C GLN A 97 -20.33 -8.04 -1.83
N LEU A 98 -19.85 -7.61 -0.66
CA LEU A 98 -18.53 -7.97 -0.16
C LEU A 98 -18.49 -9.44 0.27
N ARG A 99 -17.46 -10.15 -0.21
CA ARG A 99 -17.18 -11.55 0.11
C ARG A 99 -15.76 -11.68 0.64
N ALA A 100 -15.58 -12.54 1.64
CA ALA A 100 -14.27 -12.78 2.24
C ALA A 100 -13.36 -13.52 1.25
N LEU A 101 -12.12 -13.07 1.22
CA LEU A 101 -11.01 -13.77 0.60
C LEU A 101 -10.07 -14.17 1.74
N GLU A 102 -10.05 -15.46 2.07
CA GLU A 102 -9.27 -16.01 3.18
C GLU A 102 -8.01 -16.69 2.63
N ASP A 103 -6.88 -16.50 3.32
CA ASP A 103 -5.59 -17.06 2.90
C ASP A 103 -5.68 -18.59 2.81
N GLY A 104 -5.23 -19.16 1.69
CA GLY A 104 -5.19 -20.61 1.50
C GLY A 104 -6.57 -21.27 1.28
N VAL A 105 -7.67 -20.51 1.32
CA VAL A 105 -9.02 -21.04 1.14
C VAL A 105 -9.53 -20.70 -0.25
N ALA A 106 -9.64 -21.71 -1.12
CA ALA A 106 -10.12 -21.52 -2.47
C ALA A 106 -11.62 -21.14 -2.50
N VAL A 107 -11.97 -20.21 -3.39
CA VAL A 107 -13.35 -19.78 -3.64
C VAL A 107 -13.75 -20.11 -5.07
N GLN A 108 -14.97 -20.64 -5.24
CA GLN A 108 -15.52 -20.94 -6.57
C GLN A 108 -16.30 -19.73 -7.09
N ILE A 109 -15.93 -19.25 -8.28
CA ILE A 109 -16.55 -18.09 -8.94
C ILE A 109 -16.80 -18.46 -10.41
N GLY A 110 -18.01 -18.94 -10.73
CA GLY A 110 -18.28 -19.52 -12.05
C GLY A 110 -17.35 -20.71 -12.31
N GLY A 111 -16.71 -20.74 -13.47
CA GLY A 111 -15.71 -21.70 -13.91
C GLY A 111 -14.31 -21.50 -13.30
N PHE A 112 -14.12 -20.51 -12.43
CA PHE A 112 -12.85 -20.26 -11.74
C PHE A 112 -12.85 -20.85 -10.33
N SER A 113 -11.81 -21.59 -9.98
CA SER A 113 -11.45 -21.86 -8.59
C SER A 113 -10.25 -20.99 -8.22
N ILE A 114 -10.48 -19.95 -7.41
CA ILE A 114 -9.47 -18.93 -7.10
C ILE A 114 -8.92 -19.19 -5.70
N LEU A 115 -7.63 -19.47 -5.62
CA LEU A 115 -6.89 -19.66 -4.37
C LEU A 115 -6.10 -18.38 -4.03
N PRO A 116 -6.41 -17.72 -2.91
CA PRO A 116 -5.64 -16.59 -2.40
C PRO A 116 -4.38 -17.09 -1.71
N ILE A 117 -3.23 -16.55 -2.08
CA ILE A 117 -1.92 -16.92 -1.56
C ILE A 117 -1.36 -15.69 -0.85
N PRO A 118 -1.09 -15.73 0.46
CA PRO A 118 -0.57 -14.58 1.16
C PRO A 118 0.78 -14.15 0.59
N VAL A 119 0.96 -12.84 0.40
CA VAL A 119 2.23 -12.22 0.00
C VAL A 119 2.55 -11.05 0.94
N CYS A 120 3.84 -10.79 1.15
CA CYS A 120 4.29 -9.57 1.80
C CYS A 120 4.18 -8.38 0.83
N HIS A 121 3.68 -7.25 1.32
CA HIS A 121 3.65 -5.99 0.59
C HIS A 121 3.66 -4.82 1.60
N SER A 122 3.59 -3.56 1.13
CA SER A 122 3.56 -2.39 2.01
C SER A 122 2.19 -2.08 2.62
N ILE A 123 1.23 -3.00 2.55
CA ILE A 123 -0.09 -2.90 3.17
C ILE A 123 -0.52 -4.28 3.71
N PRO A 124 -1.28 -4.36 4.82
CA PRO A 124 -1.74 -5.63 5.36
C PRO A 124 -2.69 -6.38 4.42
N GLY A 125 -2.64 -7.71 4.48
CA GLY A 125 -3.61 -8.58 3.81
C GLY A 125 -3.46 -8.64 2.29
N ALA A 126 -2.28 -8.37 1.74
CA ALA A 126 -2.02 -8.54 0.31
C ALA A 126 -1.98 -10.03 -0.08
N VAL A 127 -2.53 -10.37 -1.24
CA VAL A 127 -2.53 -11.74 -1.77
C VAL A 127 -2.15 -11.78 -3.25
N ALA A 128 -1.40 -12.80 -3.62
CA ALA A 128 -1.39 -13.32 -4.99
C ALA A 128 -2.61 -14.23 -5.18
N LEU A 129 -2.99 -14.47 -6.43
CA LEU A 129 -4.14 -15.30 -6.79
C LEU A 129 -3.70 -16.42 -7.73
N ALA A 130 -4.01 -17.67 -7.38
CA ALA A 130 -3.98 -18.77 -8.33
C ALA A 130 -5.39 -19.03 -8.86
N LEU A 131 -5.62 -18.68 -10.13
CA LEU A 131 -6.87 -18.86 -10.85
C LEU A 131 -6.80 -20.19 -11.60
N HIS A 132 -7.50 -21.21 -11.10
CA HIS A 132 -7.64 -22.49 -11.78
C HIS A 132 -8.83 -22.43 -12.73
N THR A 133 -8.61 -22.82 -13.98
CA THR A 133 -9.64 -22.93 -15.03
C THR A 133 -9.59 -24.31 -15.68
N SER A 134 -10.51 -24.56 -16.63
CA SER A 134 -10.56 -25.79 -17.42
C SER A 134 -9.30 -26.02 -18.28
N VAL A 135 -8.53 -24.96 -18.58
CA VAL A 135 -7.35 -25.00 -19.45
C VAL A 135 -6.01 -24.85 -18.70
N GLY A 136 -6.06 -24.71 -17.38
CA GLY A 136 -4.89 -24.71 -16.50
C GLY A 136 -4.90 -23.60 -15.46
N THR A 137 -3.73 -23.36 -14.86
CA THR A 137 -3.60 -22.43 -13.72
C THR A 137 -2.88 -21.16 -14.14
N VAL A 138 -3.48 -20.01 -13.82
CA VAL A 138 -2.85 -18.70 -13.92
C VAL A 138 -2.50 -18.21 -12.53
N VAL A 139 -1.26 -17.77 -12.32
CA VAL A 139 -0.86 -17.07 -11.09
C VAL A 139 -0.79 -15.58 -11.40
N HIS A 140 -1.55 -14.76 -10.66
CA HIS A 140 -1.47 -13.30 -10.68
C HIS A 140 -0.87 -12.84 -9.36
N THR A 141 0.32 -12.24 -9.37
CA THR A 141 1.05 -11.97 -8.13
C THR A 141 0.42 -10.89 -7.27
N GLY A 142 -0.39 -10.00 -7.87
CA GLY A 142 -0.62 -8.69 -7.28
C GLY A 142 0.72 -7.98 -7.08
N ASP A 143 0.77 -7.05 -6.13
CA ASP A 143 2.03 -6.44 -5.71
C ASP A 143 2.64 -7.23 -4.56
N PHE A 144 3.93 -7.52 -4.66
CA PHE A 144 4.59 -8.41 -3.70
C PHE A 144 6.04 -8.05 -3.47
N LYS A 145 6.56 -8.53 -2.34
CA LYS A 145 7.98 -8.74 -2.05
C LYS A 145 8.15 -10.02 -1.24
N PHE A 146 9.39 -10.44 -1.01
CA PHE A 146 9.72 -11.48 -0.04
C PHE A 146 10.33 -10.84 1.19
N GLU A 147 9.77 -11.13 2.35
CA GLU A 147 10.33 -10.72 3.62
C GLU A 147 10.42 -11.94 4.54
N ASP A 148 11.63 -12.27 4.99
CA ASP A 148 11.81 -13.40 5.88
C ASP A 148 11.15 -13.13 7.24
N ASN A 149 11.20 -11.92 7.76
CA ASN A 149 10.61 -11.64 9.07
C ASN A 149 9.68 -10.44 8.97
N PRO A 150 8.48 -10.57 8.37
CA PRO A 150 7.53 -9.46 8.28
C PRO A 150 7.02 -9.09 9.68
N LEU A 151 6.63 -7.84 9.89
CA LEU A 151 6.23 -7.32 11.21
C LEU A 151 4.95 -7.96 11.75
N ASP A 152 3.99 -8.25 10.87
CA ASP A 152 2.71 -8.92 11.18
C ASP A 152 2.83 -10.45 11.23
N GLY A 153 4.01 -11.01 10.97
CA GLY A 153 4.25 -12.45 10.91
C GLY A 153 3.68 -13.13 9.66
N ARG A 154 3.00 -12.41 8.76
CA ARG A 154 2.36 -12.96 7.56
C ARG A 154 3.34 -12.97 6.39
N ARG A 155 4.06 -14.09 6.25
CA ARG A 155 5.03 -14.33 5.17
C ARG A 155 4.35 -14.60 3.83
N THR A 156 5.09 -14.36 2.75
CA THR A 156 4.74 -14.89 1.43
C THR A 156 4.73 -16.42 1.48
N ASP A 157 3.63 -17.05 1.07
CA ASP A 157 3.48 -18.51 1.09
C ASP A 157 4.18 -19.16 -0.12
N GLU A 158 5.48 -19.33 0.04
CA GLU A 158 6.35 -19.99 -0.92
C GLU A 158 6.06 -21.48 -1.11
N GLU A 159 5.50 -22.13 -0.09
CA GLU A 159 5.17 -23.56 -0.16
C GLU A 159 4.05 -23.79 -1.18
N THR A 160 2.97 -23.00 -1.08
CA THR A 160 1.88 -23.03 -2.05
C THR A 160 2.36 -22.66 -3.45
N LEU A 161 3.18 -21.60 -3.60
CA LEU A 161 3.73 -21.21 -4.90
C LEU A 161 4.57 -22.32 -5.53
N ARG A 162 5.44 -22.97 -4.74
CA ARG A 162 6.27 -24.10 -5.21
C ARG A 162 5.40 -25.28 -5.63
N ARG A 163 4.38 -25.63 -4.83
CA ARG A 163 3.44 -26.71 -5.12
C ARG A 163 2.67 -26.45 -6.42
N LEU A 164 2.24 -25.21 -6.66
CA LEU A 164 1.59 -24.83 -7.92
C LEU A 164 2.56 -24.96 -9.10
N GLY A 165 3.82 -24.56 -8.92
CA GLY A 165 4.85 -24.78 -9.94
C GLY A 165 5.10 -26.25 -10.26
N ASP A 166 5.02 -27.14 -9.27
CA ASP A 166 5.14 -28.60 -9.47
C ASP A 166 3.91 -29.19 -10.19
N GLN A 167 2.74 -28.58 -10.01
CA GLN A 167 1.49 -28.94 -10.69
C GLN A 167 1.42 -28.40 -12.13
N GLY A 168 2.29 -27.46 -12.50
CA GLY A 168 2.37 -26.82 -13.80
C GLY A 168 1.53 -25.54 -13.89
N VAL A 169 2.17 -24.39 -13.67
CA VAL A 169 1.56 -23.08 -13.91
C VAL A 169 1.54 -22.78 -15.42
N THR A 170 0.36 -22.53 -15.97
CA THR A 170 0.21 -22.16 -17.39
C THR A 170 0.77 -20.78 -17.66
N ALA A 171 0.38 -19.79 -16.85
CA ALA A 171 0.84 -18.41 -17.03
C ALA A 171 1.08 -17.72 -15.68
N LEU A 172 2.16 -16.94 -15.60
CA LEU A 172 2.46 -16.06 -14.47
C LEU A 172 2.32 -14.60 -14.93
N PHE A 173 1.43 -13.86 -14.26
CA PHE A 173 1.27 -12.42 -14.38
C PHE A 173 1.95 -11.79 -13.17
N SER A 174 3.12 -11.18 -13.36
CA SER A 174 3.99 -10.73 -12.26
C SER A 174 4.20 -9.22 -12.23
N ASP A 175 4.15 -8.63 -11.02
CA ASP A 175 4.56 -7.26 -10.74
C ASP A 175 5.99 -7.00 -11.26
N SER A 176 6.15 -5.89 -11.99
CA SER A 176 7.38 -5.48 -12.65
C SER A 176 7.91 -4.14 -12.11
N THR A 177 7.26 -3.52 -11.13
CA THR A 177 7.49 -2.12 -10.69
C THR A 177 8.96 -1.76 -10.47
N ASN A 178 9.74 -2.69 -9.91
CA ASN A 178 11.16 -2.50 -9.59
C ASN A 178 12.07 -3.50 -10.32
N SER A 179 11.70 -3.98 -11.51
CA SER A 179 12.51 -4.94 -12.27
C SER A 179 13.92 -4.43 -12.60
N GLU A 180 14.09 -3.11 -12.73
CA GLU A 180 15.39 -2.45 -12.95
C GLU A 180 16.25 -2.34 -11.67
N LYS A 181 15.69 -2.64 -10.48
CA LYS A 181 16.42 -2.58 -9.21
C LYS A 181 17.14 -3.89 -8.96
N ILE A 182 18.47 -3.81 -8.88
CA ILE A 182 19.35 -4.95 -8.62
C ILE A 182 19.35 -5.28 -7.12
N GLY A 183 19.32 -6.57 -6.79
CA GLY A 183 19.41 -7.11 -5.44
C GLY A 183 18.06 -7.52 -4.88
N HIS A 184 17.91 -7.33 -3.56
CA HIS A 184 16.71 -7.62 -2.80
C HIS A 184 16.22 -6.38 -2.05
N THR A 185 14.92 -6.33 -1.76
CA THR A 185 14.31 -5.29 -0.94
C THR A 185 14.78 -5.34 0.52
N GLY A 186 14.85 -4.18 1.17
CA GLY A 186 15.10 -4.11 2.61
C GLY A 186 13.89 -4.57 3.42
N SER A 187 14.09 -4.92 4.70
CA SER A 187 12.99 -5.34 5.57
C SER A 187 12.34 -4.16 6.31
N GLU A 188 11.05 -4.28 6.63
CA GLU A 188 10.37 -3.29 7.48
C GLU A 188 10.95 -3.31 8.91
N ARG A 189 11.51 -4.44 9.37
CA ARG A 189 12.23 -4.52 10.65
C ARG A 189 13.51 -3.68 10.67
N GLN A 190 14.28 -3.69 9.60
CA GLN A 190 15.46 -2.82 9.47
C GLN A 190 15.04 -1.35 9.52
N VAL A 191 13.98 -0.97 8.81
CA VAL A 191 13.46 0.39 8.87
C VAL A 191 13.00 0.74 10.29
N ALA A 192 12.30 -0.15 10.99
CA ALA A 192 11.89 0.06 12.37
C ALA A 192 13.09 0.24 13.34
N ALA A 193 14.20 -0.48 13.12
CA ALA A 193 15.43 -0.31 13.88
C ALA A 193 16.07 1.07 13.61
N THR A 194 16.18 1.47 12.33
CA THR A 194 16.67 2.80 11.95
C THR A 194 15.80 3.91 12.54
N LEU A 195 14.47 3.77 12.48
CA LEU A 195 13.54 4.72 13.09
C LEU A 195 13.76 4.82 14.60
N HIS A 196 13.98 3.69 15.28
CA HIS A 196 14.29 3.67 16.70
C HIS A 196 15.57 4.46 17.01
N GLU A 197 16.65 4.29 16.24
CA GLU A 197 17.89 5.04 16.42
C GLU A 197 17.68 6.55 16.29
N TRP A 198 16.98 7.00 15.24
CA TRP A 198 16.74 8.43 15.00
C TRP A 198 15.72 9.05 15.94
N ILE A 199 14.77 8.29 16.48
CA ILE A 199 13.77 8.81 17.42
C ILE A 199 14.32 8.82 18.85
N SER A 200 15.03 7.76 19.26
CA SER A 200 15.57 7.63 20.63
C SER A 200 16.73 8.59 20.90
N SER A 201 17.55 8.90 19.89
CA SER A 201 18.66 9.84 20.01
C SER A 201 18.24 11.31 20.05
N ALA A 202 16.99 11.63 19.71
CA ALA A 202 16.51 13.00 19.68
C ALA A 202 16.17 13.50 21.10
N SER A 203 16.66 14.69 21.47
CA SER A 203 16.22 15.45 22.66
C SER A 203 15.17 16.51 22.34
N GLN A 204 14.89 16.71 21.05
CA GLN A 204 13.94 17.66 20.48
C GLN A 204 12.60 16.99 20.11
N ARG A 205 11.69 17.74 19.48
CA ARG A 205 10.50 17.17 18.84
C ARG A 205 10.92 16.40 17.60
N VAL A 206 10.22 15.29 17.34
CA VAL A 206 10.42 14.51 16.12
C VAL A 206 9.12 14.48 15.35
N LEU A 207 9.18 14.73 14.05
CA LEU A 207 8.11 14.46 13.10
C LEU A 207 8.53 13.33 12.18
N VAL A 208 7.66 12.36 11.96
CA VAL A 208 7.85 11.31 10.96
C VAL A 208 6.75 11.44 9.92
N THR A 209 7.12 11.42 8.64
CA THR A 209 6.16 11.37 7.53
C THR A 209 6.33 10.08 6.73
N THR A 210 5.21 9.47 6.35
CA THR A 210 5.14 8.22 5.58
C THR A 210 3.84 8.17 4.77
N PHE A 211 3.69 7.17 3.92
CA PHE A 211 2.41 6.87 3.27
C PHE A 211 1.41 6.37 4.32
N ALA A 212 0.19 6.93 4.31
CA ALA A 212 -0.88 6.51 5.23
C ALA A 212 -1.27 5.03 5.05
N SER A 213 -1.14 4.49 3.83
CA SER A 213 -1.42 3.09 3.54
C SER A 213 -0.40 2.12 4.12
N ASN A 214 0.80 2.57 4.49
CA ASN A 214 1.82 1.70 5.08
C ASN A 214 1.59 1.53 6.59
N VAL A 215 0.58 0.71 6.92
CA VAL A 215 0.17 0.39 8.30
C VAL A 215 1.31 -0.22 9.10
N HIS A 216 2.15 -1.07 8.49
CA HIS A 216 3.31 -1.67 9.17
C HIS A 216 4.33 -0.61 9.61
N ARG A 217 4.54 0.42 8.77
CA ARG A 217 5.38 1.57 9.14
C ARG A 217 4.74 2.40 10.25
N LEU A 218 3.43 2.64 10.19
CA LEU A 218 2.70 3.38 11.23
C LEU A 218 2.78 2.66 12.59
N GLN A 219 2.55 1.34 12.61
CA GLN A 219 2.76 0.48 13.79
C GLN A 219 4.18 0.65 14.34
N SER A 220 5.20 0.53 13.48
CA SER A 220 6.61 0.69 13.88
C SER A 220 6.89 2.04 14.51
N ILE A 221 6.37 3.13 13.93
CA ILE A 221 6.56 4.49 14.46
C ILE A 221 5.94 4.62 15.85
N ILE A 222 4.73 4.11 16.06
CA ILE A 222 4.05 4.18 17.36
C ILE A 222 4.74 3.29 18.40
N ASP A 223 5.19 2.09 18.02
CA ASP A 223 5.94 1.20 18.92
C ASP A 223 7.29 1.79 19.33
N VAL A 224 7.95 2.51 18.42
CA VAL A 224 9.16 3.27 18.75
C VAL A 224 8.82 4.42 19.70
N ALA A 225 7.76 5.18 19.43
CA ALA A 225 7.33 6.26 20.32
C ALA A 225 7.06 5.75 21.74
N ALA A 226 6.38 4.60 21.87
CA ALA A 226 6.09 3.96 23.15
C ALA A 226 7.37 3.61 23.92
N ARG A 227 8.35 3.01 23.24
CA ARG A 227 9.65 2.62 23.82
C ARG A 227 10.51 3.83 24.21
N CYS A 228 10.37 4.94 23.49
CA CYS A 228 11.08 6.18 23.77
C CYS A 228 10.33 7.11 24.75
N ASP A 229 9.21 6.66 25.32
CA ASP A 229 8.34 7.46 26.20
C ASP A 229 7.99 8.81 25.56
N ARG A 230 7.52 8.75 24.31
CA ARG A 230 7.01 9.88 23.52
C ARG A 230 5.52 9.71 23.26
N GLN A 231 4.78 10.79 23.45
CA GLN A 231 3.37 10.92 23.06
C GLN A 231 3.28 11.19 21.56
N VAL A 232 2.30 10.55 20.92
CA VAL A 232 2.08 10.60 19.48
C VAL A 232 0.96 11.58 19.15
N ILE A 233 1.23 12.52 18.27
CA ILE A 233 0.23 13.41 17.67
C ILE A 233 0.11 13.08 16.20
N ILE A 234 -1.07 12.72 15.75
CA ILE A 234 -1.32 12.41 14.34
C ILE A 234 -1.83 13.67 13.65
N THR A 235 -1.26 13.99 12.48
CA THR A 235 -1.70 15.12 11.65
C THR A 235 -2.01 14.63 10.23
N GLY A 236 -3.31 14.50 9.96
CA GLY A 236 -3.81 14.21 8.62
C GLY A 236 -4.88 13.14 8.64
N ARG A 237 -6.06 13.51 8.11
CA ARG A 237 -7.24 12.64 8.03
C ARG A 237 -6.97 11.25 7.45
N SER A 238 -6.11 11.15 6.44
CA SER A 238 -5.77 9.85 5.84
C SER A 238 -5.03 8.94 6.82
N VAL A 239 -4.06 9.46 7.58
CA VAL A 239 -3.32 8.66 8.56
C VAL A 239 -4.23 8.25 9.72
N GLU A 240 -5.04 9.18 10.25
CA GLU A 240 -6.06 8.89 11.28
C GLU A 240 -7.01 7.77 10.83
N GLN A 241 -7.50 7.88 9.59
CA GLN A 241 -8.38 6.91 8.97
C GLN A 241 -7.74 5.51 8.85
N PHE A 242 -6.54 5.43 8.29
CA PHE A 242 -5.84 4.15 8.14
C PHE A 242 -5.53 3.50 9.49
N ILE A 243 -5.13 4.28 10.50
CA ILE A 243 -4.90 3.78 11.86
C ILE A 243 -6.20 3.24 12.47
N ALA A 244 -7.31 3.98 12.35
CA ALA A 244 -8.60 3.54 12.87
C ALA A 244 -9.07 2.23 12.23
N LEU A 245 -8.96 2.10 10.90
CA LEU A 245 -9.29 0.86 10.18
C LEU A 245 -8.36 -0.29 10.55
N ALA A 246 -7.05 -0.02 10.68
CA ALA A 246 -6.07 -1.03 11.05
C ALA A 246 -6.34 -1.56 12.47
N CYS A 247 -6.67 -0.70 13.43
CA CYS A 247 -7.09 -1.12 14.76
C CYS A 247 -8.40 -1.92 14.73
N HIS A 248 -9.40 -1.48 13.96
CA HIS A 248 -10.70 -2.17 13.85
C HIS A 248 -10.57 -3.58 13.23
N SER A 249 -9.71 -3.72 12.22
CA SER A 249 -9.44 -4.99 11.55
C SER A 249 -8.50 -5.92 12.34
N GLY A 250 -7.83 -5.41 13.38
CA GLY A 250 -6.80 -6.12 14.15
C GLY A 250 -5.41 -6.13 13.49
N ALA A 251 -5.20 -5.36 12.43
CA ALA A 251 -3.90 -5.23 11.75
C ALA A 251 -2.91 -4.31 12.50
N MET A 252 -3.39 -3.54 13.48
CA MET A 252 -2.58 -2.62 14.28
C MET A 252 -3.09 -2.58 15.72
N THR A 253 -2.18 -2.40 16.67
CA THR A 253 -2.49 -2.21 18.09
C THR A 253 -1.49 -1.25 18.72
N TYR A 254 -1.91 -0.41 19.66
CA TYR A 254 -0.99 0.43 20.42
C TYR A 254 -1.50 0.69 21.84
N PRO A 255 -0.61 1.03 22.79
CA PRO A 255 -1.01 1.30 24.18
C PRO A 255 -2.04 2.41 24.29
N ALA A 256 -3.04 2.24 25.16
CA ALA A 256 -4.01 3.30 25.43
C ALA A 256 -3.31 4.58 25.94
N GLY A 257 -3.78 5.73 25.47
CA GLY A 257 -3.25 7.03 25.89
C GLY A 257 -1.90 7.43 25.28
N ILE A 258 -1.31 6.63 24.39
CA ILE A 258 -0.08 7.04 23.68
C ILE A 258 -0.36 8.09 22.59
N VAL A 259 -1.53 8.01 21.96
CA VAL A 259 -1.98 9.00 20.97
C VAL A 259 -2.79 10.05 21.71
N VAL A 260 -2.41 11.32 21.54
CA VAL A 260 -3.06 12.47 22.17
C VAL A 260 -3.49 13.49 21.12
N ASP A 261 -4.48 14.31 21.47
CA ASP A 261 -4.93 15.40 20.60
C ASP A 261 -3.84 16.44 20.37
N SER A 262 -3.83 17.04 19.19
CA SER A 262 -2.84 18.04 18.80
C SER A 262 -2.81 19.28 19.70
N GLU A 263 -3.89 19.56 20.42
CA GLU A 263 -3.98 20.65 21.41
C GLU A 263 -2.99 20.48 22.58
N HIS A 264 -2.57 19.24 22.88
CA HIS A 264 -1.53 18.97 23.88
C HIS A 264 -0.10 19.25 23.39
N PHE A 265 0.09 19.57 22.10
CA PHE A 265 1.42 19.76 21.51
C PHE A 265 2.27 20.79 22.27
N ALA A 266 1.67 21.92 22.64
CA ALA A 266 2.38 23.03 23.29
C ALA A 266 2.69 22.77 24.77
N SER A 267 1.92 21.90 25.45
CA SER A 267 2.10 21.60 26.87
C SER A 267 3.09 20.45 27.12
N LEU A 268 3.35 19.62 26.11
CA LEU A 268 4.30 18.52 26.20
C LEU A 268 5.76 19.00 26.12
N PRO A 269 6.69 18.43 26.92
CA PRO A 269 8.12 18.66 26.74
C PRO A 269 8.58 18.26 25.33
N PRO A 270 9.52 18.97 24.68
CA PRO A 270 9.93 18.68 23.30
C PRO A 270 10.38 17.23 23.06
N ASN A 271 11.16 16.66 23.97
CA ASN A 271 11.61 15.27 23.92
C ASN A 271 10.50 14.23 24.15
N LYS A 272 9.29 14.66 24.48
CA LYS A 272 8.09 13.82 24.66
C LYS A 272 7.13 13.88 23.48
N VAL A 273 7.45 14.63 22.42
CA VAL A 273 6.56 14.79 21.27
C VAL A 273 7.08 13.98 20.08
N LEU A 274 6.23 13.13 19.52
CA LEU A 274 6.38 12.56 18.18
C LEU A 274 5.15 12.91 17.34
N VAL A 275 5.35 13.50 16.17
CA VAL A 275 4.27 13.83 15.22
C VAL A 275 4.30 12.84 14.06
N ILE A 276 3.17 12.24 13.71
CA ILE A 276 3.01 11.46 12.47
C ILE A 276 2.23 12.30 11.46
N ALA A 277 2.86 12.72 10.38
CA ALA A 277 2.25 13.62 9.40
C ALA A 277 2.00 12.97 8.04
N SER A 278 0.79 13.14 7.52
CA SER A 278 0.49 12.88 6.10
C SER A 278 1.11 13.95 5.21
N GLY A 279 1.27 13.64 3.92
CA GLY A 279 1.78 14.61 2.93
C GLY A 279 3.21 14.40 2.47
N CYS A 280 3.72 13.17 2.57
CA CYS A 280 5.10 12.85 2.22
C CYS A 280 5.46 13.07 0.73
N GLN A 281 4.48 13.39 -0.13
CA GLN A 281 4.66 13.66 -1.55
C GLN A 281 4.55 15.15 -1.90
N GLY A 282 4.51 16.05 -0.90
CA GLY A 282 4.48 17.49 -1.15
C GLY A 282 3.08 18.08 -1.25
N GLU A 283 2.04 17.33 -0.90
CA GLU A 283 0.65 17.75 -1.02
C GLU A 283 0.39 19.03 -0.19
N PRO A 284 0.05 20.18 -0.79
CA PRO A 284 0.07 21.45 -0.08
C PRO A 284 -0.89 21.54 1.10
N ARG A 285 -2.05 20.88 1.03
CA ARG A 285 -3.09 20.91 2.06
C ARG A 285 -2.92 19.84 3.14
N SER A 286 -1.90 19.00 3.05
CA SER A 286 -1.59 17.93 4.02
C SER A 286 -1.16 18.46 5.39
N GLY A 287 -1.09 17.56 6.38
CA GLY A 287 -0.55 17.88 7.70
C GLY A 287 0.88 18.42 7.61
N LEU A 288 1.76 17.68 6.93
CA LEU A 288 3.16 18.06 6.71
C LEU A 288 3.28 19.40 5.99
N GLY A 289 2.50 19.61 4.93
CA GLY A 289 2.51 20.85 4.16
C GLY A 289 2.05 22.07 4.97
N ARG A 290 1.10 21.91 5.90
CA ARG A 290 0.68 22.99 6.80
C ARG A 290 1.75 23.30 7.84
N ILE A 291 2.36 22.27 8.42
CA ILE A 291 3.45 22.42 9.41
C ILE A 291 4.65 23.11 8.78
N ALA A 292 5.10 22.66 7.62
CA ALA A 292 6.23 23.24 6.90
C ALA A 292 6.04 24.74 6.60
N ARG A 293 4.80 25.22 6.45
CA ARG A 293 4.50 26.63 6.16
C ARG A 293 4.13 27.45 7.41
N GLY A 294 4.22 26.86 8.61
CA GLY A 294 3.79 27.50 9.86
C GLY A 294 2.29 27.81 9.91
N ARG A 295 1.46 27.00 9.22
CA ARG A 295 0.00 27.19 9.10
C ARG A 295 -0.82 26.09 9.76
N HIS A 296 -0.19 25.13 10.43
CA HIS A 296 -0.91 24.15 11.21
C HIS A 296 -1.36 24.80 12.53
N ARG A 297 -2.60 24.52 12.95
CA ARG A 297 -3.25 25.21 14.08
C ARG A 297 -2.48 25.03 15.40
N ASP A 298 -2.12 23.78 15.71
CA ASP A 298 -1.57 23.43 17.03
C ASP A 298 -0.10 22.97 16.99
N VAL A 299 0.42 22.62 15.82
CA VAL A 299 1.72 21.92 15.67
C VAL A 299 2.68 22.83 14.93
N ALA A 300 3.84 23.09 15.53
CA ALA A 300 4.89 23.90 14.93
C ALA A 300 6.26 23.28 15.21
N LEU A 301 7.12 23.22 14.19
CA LEU A 301 8.52 22.82 14.33
C LEU A 301 9.42 24.05 14.18
N GLY A 302 10.61 23.99 14.76
CA GLY A 302 11.59 25.07 14.66
C GLY A 302 13.02 24.57 14.70
N GLU A 303 13.94 25.48 15.03
CA GLU A 303 15.37 25.22 15.05
C GLU A 303 15.71 24.03 15.95
N GLY A 304 16.44 23.06 15.40
CA GLY A 304 16.87 21.86 16.09
C GLY A 304 15.82 20.74 16.17
N ASP A 305 14.56 20.97 15.80
CA ASP A 305 13.57 19.90 15.65
C ASP A 305 13.95 18.97 14.47
N ARG A 306 13.49 17.71 14.50
CA ARG A 306 13.86 16.69 13.51
C ARG A 306 12.66 16.23 12.69
N VAL A 307 12.82 16.12 11.38
CA VAL A 307 11.86 15.51 10.46
C VAL A 307 12.49 14.28 9.81
N VAL A 308 11.87 13.12 10.03
CA VAL A 308 12.23 11.85 9.39
C VAL A 308 11.27 11.58 8.24
N TRP A 309 11.81 11.57 7.02
CA TRP A 309 11.08 11.33 5.78
C TRP A 309 11.11 9.85 5.41
N SER A 310 10.17 9.09 5.97
CA SER A 310 10.07 7.65 5.86
C SER A 310 9.27 7.20 4.62
N ALA A 311 9.54 7.80 3.46
CA ALA A 311 8.82 7.55 2.21
C ALA A 311 9.71 7.70 0.98
N ARG A 312 9.47 6.87 -0.06
CA ARG A 312 10.05 7.09 -1.39
C ARG A 312 9.46 8.34 -2.05
N ARG A 313 10.26 8.99 -2.89
CA ARG A 313 9.77 10.01 -3.82
C ARG A 313 9.06 9.34 -4.99
N ILE A 314 7.80 9.70 -5.25
CA ILE A 314 7.10 9.27 -6.47
C ILE A 314 7.55 10.17 -7.63
N PRO A 315 7.94 9.62 -8.79
CA PRO A 315 8.29 10.40 -9.97
C PRO A 315 7.22 11.45 -10.30
N GLY A 316 7.64 12.69 -10.56
CA GLY A 316 6.78 13.85 -10.82
C GLY A 316 6.50 14.72 -9.59
N ASN A 317 6.73 14.22 -8.37
CA ASN A 317 6.53 14.98 -7.13
C ASN A 317 7.80 15.65 -6.59
N GLU A 318 8.94 15.56 -7.30
CA GLU A 318 10.25 16.01 -6.82
C GLU A 318 10.23 17.50 -6.45
N ARG A 319 9.59 18.33 -7.26
CA ARG A 319 9.49 19.78 -7.01
C ARG A 319 8.66 20.09 -5.77
N ALA A 320 7.55 19.36 -5.57
CA ALA A 320 6.67 19.56 -4.43
C ALA A 320 7.35 19.12 -3.11
N ILE A 321 8.05 17.98 -3.14
CA ILE A 321 8.83 17.47 -2.01
C ILE A 321 10.01 18.39 -1.70
N GLY A 322 10.76 18.82 -2.73
CA GLY A 322 11.88 19.76 -2.58
C GLY A 322 11.45 21.08 -1.95
N ALA A 323 10.29 21.62 -2.34
CA ALA A 323 9.75 22.82 -1.72
C ALA A 323 9.44 22.64 -0.23
N LEU A 324 9.04 21.45 0.23
CA LEU A 324 8.89 21.18 1.67
C LEU A 324 10.24 21.05 2.37
N TYR A 325 11.24 20.43 1.73
CA TYR A 325 12.59 20.34 2.28
C TYR A 325 13.17 21.74 2.53
N ASP A 326 13.07 22.62 1.53
CA ASP A 326 13.52 24.01 1.62
C ASP A 326 12.87 24.75 2.79
N GLN A 327 11.57 24.53 3.01
CA GLN A 327 10.85 25.18 4.11
C GLN A 327 11.32 24.70 5.48
N PHE A 328 11.51 23.38 5.66
CA PHE A 328 12.04 22.84 6.91
C PHE A 328 13.49 23.28 7.16
N LEU A 329 14.35 23.22 6.15
CA LEU A 329 15.74 23.66 6.27
C LEU A 329 15.85 25.15 6.62
N ARG A 330 14.99 26.01 6.04
CA ARG A 330 14.91 27.43 6.41
C ARG A 330 14.49 27.69 7.86
N GLN A 331 13.76 26.75 8.46
CA GLN A 331 13.36 26.80 9.87
C GLN A 331 14.42 26.22 10.82
N GLY A 332 15.57 25.77 10.29
CA GLY A 332 16.61 25.12 11.08
C GLY A 332 16.26 23.70 11.52
N VAL A 333 15.31 23.05 10.85
CA VAL A 333 14.91 21.67 11.12
C VAL A 333 15.90 20.69 10.47
N GLU A 334 16.29 19.67 11.23
CA GLU A 334 17.12 18.57 10.74
C GLU A 334 16.28 17.62 9.88
N LEU A 335 16.70 17.35 8.65
CA LEU A 335 16.02 16.43 7.72
C LEU A 335 16.77 15.11 7.61
N ILE A 336 16.08 14.00 7.91
CA ILE A 336 16.57 12.63 7.71
C ILE A 336 15.74 11.96 6.63
N ASP A 337 16.30 11.72 5.46
CA ASP A 337 15.64 11.00 4.36
C ASP A 337 16.44 9.75 3.94
N GLU A 338 15.99 9.08 2.88
CA GLU A 338 16.63 7.88 2.33
C GLU A 338 18.10 8.07 1.90
N ARG A 339 18.59 9.31 1.73
CA ARG A 339 20.00 9.61 1.42
C ARG A 339 20.87 9.62 2.69
N VAL A 340 20.26 9.85 3.84
CA VAL A 340 20.93 9.93 5.14
C VAL A 340 20.88 8.60 5.87
N ALA A 341 19.75 7.91 5.84
CA ALA A 341 19.54 6.67 6.57
C ALA A 341 18.52 5.74 5.89
N GLN A 342 18.56 4.46 6.22
CA GLN A 342 17.61 3.46 5.73
C GLN A 342 16.25 3.57 6.44
N VAL A 343 15.53 4.67 6.17
CA VAL A 343 14.22 5.01 6.75
C VAL A 343 13.05 4.60 5.88
N HIS A 344 13.31 3.94 4.75
CA HIS A 344 12.29 3.43 3.83
C HIS A 344 12.74 2.12 3.21
N THR A 345 11.78 1.28 2.86
CA THR A 345 11.95 0.13 1.98
C THR A 345 10.74 0.04 1.05
N SER A 346 10.95 -0.53 -0.13
CA SER A 346 9.91 -0.71 -1.13
C SER A 346 8.92 -1.80 -0.71
N GLY A 347 7.66 -1.63 -1.14
CA GLY A 347 6.66 -2.69 -1.09
C GLY A 347 6.79 -3.72 -2.21
N HIS A 348 7.51 -3.39 -3.30
CA HIS A 348 7.64 -4.25 -4.48
C HIS A 348 9.03 -4.85 -4.60
N ALA A 349 9.07 -6.14 -4.92
CA ALA A 349 10.23 -7.00 -5.13
C ALA A 349 11.26 -6.38 -6.08
N TYR A 350 12.54 -6.56 -5.76
CA TYR A 350 13.65 -6.29 -6.67
C TYR A 350 13.93 -7.52 -7.54
N ASN A 351 14.91 -7.45 -8.45
CA ASN A 351 15.12 -8.49 -9.46
C ASN A 351 15.38 -9.89 -8.87
N ASP A 352 16.10 -10.04 -7.75
CA ASP A 352 16.39 -11.35 -7.13
C ASP A 352 15.10 -12.00 -6.61
N GLU A 353 14.21 -11.20 -6.04
CA GLU A 353 12.91 -11.62 -5.53
C GLU A 353 11.92 -11.92 -6.66
N GLN A 354 11.93 -11.14 -7.73
CA GLN A 354 11.15 -11.43 -8.93
C GLN A 354 11.60 -12.73 -9.58
N ARG A 355 12.92 -12.95 -9.67
CA ARG A 355 13.50 -14.22 -10.12
C ARG A 355 13.05 -15.38 -9.23
N ARG A 356 13.07 -15.22 -7.91
CA ARG A 356 12.56 -16.23 -6.96
C ARG A 356 11.09 -16.57 -7.22
N MET A 357 10.24 -15.58 -7.45
CA MET A 357 8.82 -15.81 -7.81
C MET A 357 8.68 -16.65 -9.09
N ILE A 358 9.46 -16.35 -10.12
CA ILE A 358 9.48 -17.11 -11.38
C ILE A 358 9.97 -18.54 -11.15
N GLU A 359 11.05 -18.73 -10.37
CA GLU A 359 11.61 -20.04 -10.04
C GLU A 359 10.66 -20.90 -9.18
N LEU A 360 9.87 -20.29 -8.30
CA LEU A 360 8.84 -20.97 -7.51
C LEU A 360 7.66 -21.41 -8.39
N CYS A 361 7.18 -20.53 -9.27
CA CYS A 361 6.01 -20.78 -10.11
C CYS A 361 6.30 -21.65 -11.35
N ARG A 362 7.52 -21.64 -11.88
CA ARG A 362 7.93 -22.36 -13.12
C ARG A 362 6.90 -22.26 -14.24
N PRO A 363 6.49 -21.04 -14.65
CA PRO A 363 5.37 -20.88 -15.56
C PRO A 363 5.73 -21.25 -17.01
N LYS A 364 4.78 -21.79 -17.76
CA LYS A 364 4.93 -22.02 -19.20
C LYS A 364 4.96 -20.70 -19.99
N PHE A 365 4.17 -19.73 -19.58
CA PHE A 365 4.12 -18.37 -20.15
C PHE A 365 4.34 -17.32 -19.06
N PHE A 366 5.09 -16.27 -19.37
CA PHE A 366 5.33 -15.15 -18.47
C PHE A 366 4.75 -13.87 -19.07
N ILE A 367 3.95 -13.15 -18.29
CA ILE A 367 3.33 -11.89 -18.68
C ILE A 367 3.73 -10.85 -17.62
N PRO A 368 4.65 -9.93 -17.93
CA PRO A 368 4.97 -8.84 -17.03
C PRO A 368 3.77 -7.89 -16.93
N VAL A 369 3.39 -7.52 -15.70
CA VAL A 369 2.33 -6.56 -15.39
C VAL A 369 2.81 -5.53 -14.37
N HIS A 370 1.98 -4.52 -14.10
CA HIS A 370 2.27 -3.48 -13.11
C HIS A 370 3.64 -2.80 -13.31
N GLY A 371 3.79 -2.09 -14.43
CA GLY A 371 5.01 -1.37 -14.76
C GLY A 371 4.86 -0.53 -16.03
N GLU A 372 5.80 0.39 -16.24
CA GLU A 372 5.99 1.04 -17.53
C GLU A 372 6.59 0.05 -18.53
N TYR A 373 6.59 0.39 -19.83
CA TYR A 373 7.15 -0.48 -20.86
C TYR A 373 8.58 -0.94 -20.53
N ARG A 374 9.44 -0.03 -20.07
CA ARG A 374 10.82 -0.35 -19.67
C ARG A 374 10.93 -1.35 -18.51
N HIS A 375 9.93 -1.39 -17.63
CA HIS A 375 9.90 -2.35 -16.53
C HIS A 375 9.50 -3.75 -17.01
N MET A 376 8.76 -3.85 -18.12
CA MET A 376 8.19 -5.08 -18.67
C MET A 376 9.09 -5.76 -19.72
N VAL A 377 10.25 -5.18 -20.07
CA VAL A 377 11.19 -5.68 -21.09
C VAL A 377 12.29 -6.54 -20.47
#